data_AF-A0A8T3QJT0-F1
#
_entry.id   AF-A0A8T3QJT0-F1
#
_cell.length_a   1.000
_cell.length_b   1.000
_cell.length_c   1.000
_cell.angle_alpha   90.00
_cell.angle_beta   90.00
_cell.angle_gamma   90.00
#
_symmetry.space_group_name_H-M   'P 1'
#
loop_
_entity.id
_entity.type
_entity.pdbx_description
1 polymer ?
#
loop_
_entity_poly.entity_id
_entity_poly.type
_entity_poly.pdbx_seq_one_letter_code
_entity_poly.pdbx_strand_id
1 'polypeptide(L)'
;MECVVDSSTLRRRASEYVGRASAGETILVTRRGRPMAFLRPPVPGERLTRISVTTFRRTLRSALRTARSRPVLLTWHGGEAAVVAPVPKGFRLGAEE
;
A
#
# COMPACT_ATOMS: atom_id res chain seq x y z
N MET A 1 9.15 12.23 2.21
CA MET A 1 8.37 12.08 3.46
C MET A 1 7.65 10.74 3.41
N GLU A 2 8.04 9.80 4.25
CA GLU A 2 7.38 8.51 4.38
C GLU A 2 6.23 8.64 5.39
N CYS A 3 4.99 8.65 4.91
CA CYS A 3 3.84 8.77 5.79
C CYS A 3 3.48 7.40 6.38
N VAL A 4 3.19 7.31 7.68
CA VAL A 4 2.87 6.05 8.34
C VAL A 4 1.40 6.03 8.74
N VAL A 5 0.67 5.00 8.34
CA VAL A 5 -0.77 4.86 8.60
C VAL A 5 -1.11 3.47 9.12
N ASP A 6 -1.98 3.38 10.13
CA ASP A 6 -2.53 2.08 10.56
C ASP A 6 -3.55 1.57 9.53
N SER A 7 -3.58 0.25 9.33
CA SER A 7 -4.53 -0.45 8.47
C SER A 7 -5.99 -0.06 8.73
N SER A 8 -6.34 0.29 9.96
CA SER A 8 -7.68 0.74 10.35
C SER A 8 -7.98 2.14 9.83
N THR A 9 -7.01 3.05 9.89
CA THR A 9 -7.10 4.40 9.34
C THR A 9 -7.09 4.37 7.81
N LEU A 10 -6.18 3.57 7.23
CA LEU A 10 -6.13 3.29 5.79
C LEU A 10 -7.49 2.79 5.29
N ARG A 11 -8.15 1.89 6.02
CA ARG A 11 -9.48 1.39 5.61
C ARG A 11 -10.54 2.49 5.54
N ARG A 12 -10.51 3.46 6.47
CA ARG A 12 -11.46 4.58 6.51
C ARG A 12 -11.18 5.62 5.43
N ARG A 13 -9.91 5.88 5.12
CA ARG A 13 -9.46 6.89 4.15
C ARG A 13 -8.71 6.29 2.95
N ALA A 14 -9.11 5.10 2.52
CA ALA A 14 -8.35 4.33 1.52
C ALA A 14 -8.12 5.12 0.24
N SER A 15 -9.15 5.82 -0.25
CA SER A 15 -9.06 6.63 -1.45
C SER A 15 -8.08 7.80 -1.33
N GLU A 16 -8.01 8.45 -0.16
CA GLU A 16 -7.11 9.59 0.10
C GLU A 16 -5.65 9.13 0.06
N TYR A 17 -5.31 8.08 0.80
CA TYR A 17 -3.95 7.53 0.84
C TYR A 17 -3.54 6.93 -0.51
N VAL A 18 -4.46 6.27 -1.23
CA VAL A 18 -4.18 5.78 -2.58
C VAL A 18 -3.92 6.94 -3.54
N GLY A 19 -4.69 8.03 -3.45
CA GLY A 19 -4.43 9.24 -4.24
C GLY A 19 -3.06 9.85 -3.95
N ARG A 20 -2.67 9.90 -2.68
CA ARG A 20 -1.32 10.37 -2.28
C ARG A 20 -0.22 9.46 -2.81
N ALA A 21 -0.40 8.14 -2.74
CA ALA A 21 0.57 7.20 -3.32
C ALA A 21 0.66 7.32 -4.84
N SER A 22 -0.47 7.55 -5.51
CA SER A 22 -0.51 7.84 -6.94
C SER A 22 0.23 9.12 -7.30
N ALA A 23 0.23 10.11 -6.40
CA ALA A 23 0.97 11.36 -6.57
C ALA A 23 2.50 11.21 -6.34
N GLY A 24 2.98 9.99 -6.05
CA GLY A 24 4.39 9.70 -5.84
C GLY A 24 4.79 9.51 -4.38
N GLU A 25 3.85 9.60 -3.44
CA GLU A 25 4.17 9.42 -2.03
C GLU A 25 4.34 7.94 -1.66
N THR A 26 5.31 7.64 -0.80
CA THR A 26 5.43 6.29 -0.22
C THR A 26 4.88 6.31 1.19
N ILE A 27 3.85 5.49 1.41
CA ILE A 27 3.10 5.42 2.65
C ILE A 27 3.28 4.03 3.26
N LEU A 28 3.80 3.97 4.47
CA LEU A 28 3.92 2.72 5.21
C LEU A 28 2.60 2.37 5.90
N VAL A 29 2.08 1.19 5.58
CA VAL A 29 0.92 0.61 6.24
C VAL A 29 1.38 -0.25 7.41
N THR A 30 1.02 0.18 8.62
CA THR A 30 1.23 -0.58 9.86
C THR A 30 -0.07 -1.21 10.33
N ARG A 31 0.01 -2.18 11.24
CA ARG A 31 -1.16 -2.70 11.96
C ARG A 31 -0.77 -3.00 13.38
N ARG A 32 -1.41 -2.32 14.34
CA ARG A 32 -1.05 -2.44 15.77
C ARG A 32 0.45 -2.18 15.98
N GLY A 33 0.99 -1.15 15.33
CA GLY A 33 2.40 -0.76 15.40
C GLY A 33 3.38 -1.66 14.63
N ARG A 34 2.90 -2.71 13.94
CA ARG A 34 3.78 -3.59 13.13
C ARG A 34 3.70 -3.22 11.64
N PRO A 35 4.83 -2.99 10.95
CA PRO A 35 4.83 -2.71 9.52
C PRO A 35 4.31 -3.94 8.75
N MET A 36 3.33 -3.71 7.87
CA MET A 36 2.68 -4.77 7.09
C MET A 36 3.06 -4.70 5.61
N ALA A 37 2.93 -3.51 5.01
CA ALA A 37 3.14 -3.27 3.59
C ALA A 37 3.50 -1.80 3.33
N PHE A 38 4.06 -1.51 2.17
CA PHE A 38 4.17 -0.16 1.63
C PHE A 38 3.12 0.08 0.57
N LEU A 39 2.58 1.28 0.56
CA LEU A 39 1.76 1.81 -0.51
C LEU A 39 2.61 2.85 -1.24
N ARG A 40 3.03 2.53 -2.47
CA ARG A 40 3.92 3.38 -3.28
C ARG A 40 3.32 3.64 -4.67
N PRO A 41 3.82 4.61 -5.43
CA PRO A 41 3.45 4.74 -6.84
C PRO A 41 3.76 3.47 -7.64
N PRO A 42 2.95 3.16 -8.69
CA PRO A 42 3.25 2.10 -9.63
C PRO A 42 4.51 2.42 -10.43
N VAL A 43 5.34 1.41 -10.65
CA VAL A 43 6.53 1.52 -11.52
C VAL A 43 6.15 0.98 -12.91
N PRO A 44 6.41 1.73 -13.99
CA PRO A 44 6.11 1.27 -15.33
C PRO A 44 6.89 -0.02 -15.66
N GLY A 45 6.20 -1.02 -16.21
CA GLY A 45 6.78 -2.32 -16.56
C GLY A 45 6.75 -3.38 -15.44
N GLU A 46 6.29 -3.05 -14.23
CA GLU A 46 6.15 -4.03 -13.15
C GLU A 46 4.89 -4.90 -13.38
N ARG A 47 5.07 -6.23 -13.48
CA ARG A 47 3.98 -7.15 -13.80
C ARG A 47 3.26 -7.62 -12.52
N LEU A 48 2.27 -6.83 -12.11
CA LEU A 48 1.58 -6.97 -10.82
C LEU A 48 0.16 -7.49 -10.94
N THR A 49 -0.31 -8.16 -9.88
CA THR A 49 -1.73 -8.52 -9.77
C THR A 49 -2.56 -7.26 -9.55
N ARG A 50 -3.50 -6.97 -10.45
CA ARG A 50 -4.39 -5.80 -10.36
C ARG A 50 -5.62 -6.11 -9.51
N ILE A 51 -5.90 -5.25 -8.54
CA ILE A 51 -7.15 -5.25 -7.77
C ILE A 51 -7.70 -3.82 -7.69
N SER A 52 -9.01 -3.64 -7.73
CA SER A 52 -9.60 -2.33 -7.52
C SER A 52 -9.45 -1.86 -6.07
N VAL A 53 -9.37 -0.55 -5.84
CA VAL A 53 -9.38 0.03 -4.49
C VAL A 53 -10.60 -0.42 -3.68
N THR A 54 -11.76 -0.58 -4.32
CA THR A 54 -12.98 -1.08 -3.68
C THR A 54 -12.85 -2.54 -3.23
N THR A 55 -12.27 -3.41 -4.06
CA THR A 55 -11.97 -4.81 -3.70
C THR A 55 -10.92 -4.86 -2.60
N PHE A 56 -9.85 -4.08 -2.71
CA PHE A 56 -8.83 -3.94 -1.67
C PHE A 56 -9.45 -3.52 -0.34
N ARG A 57 -10.35 -2.52 -0.33
CA ARG A 57 -11.04 -2.06 0.88
C ARG A 57 -11.88 -3.17 1.52
N ARG A 58 -12.59 -3.96 0.71
CA ARG A 58 -13.40 -5.10 1.19
C ARG A 58 -12.54 -6.28 1.66
N THR A 59 -11.39 -6.50 1.03
CA THR A 59 -10.52 -7.66 1.27
C THR A 59 -9.20 -7.28 1.95
N LEU A 60 -9.13 -6.12 2.61
CA LEU A 60 -7.90 -5.48 3.09
C LEU A 60 -6.94 -6.46 3.76
N ARG A 61 -7.46 -7.27 4.68
CA ARG A 61 -6.66 -8.27 5.40
C ARG A 61 -6.07 -9.32 4.48
N SER A 62 -6.85 -9.87 3.56
CA SER A 62 -6.40 -10.86 2.58
C SER A 62 -5.45 -10.24 1.57
N ALA A 63 -5.75 -9.04 1.08
CA ALA A 63 -4.92 -8.33 0.13
C ALA A 63 -3.56 -7.94 0.72
N LEU A 64 -3.51 -7.41 1.96
CA LEU A 64 -2.26 -7.16 2.67
C LEU A 64 -1.45 -8.43 2.91
N ARG A 65 -2.13 -9.55 3.21
CA ARG A 65 -1.47 -10.85 3.36
C ARG A 65 -0.88 -11.34 2.03
N THR A 66 -1.60 -11.19 0.93
CA THR A 66 -1.10 -11.51 -0.41
C THR A 66 0.06 -10.60 -0.80
N ALA A 67 -0.04 -9.30 -0.51
CA ALA A 67 0.99 -8.30 -0.77
C ALA A 67 2.32 -8.62 -0.10
N ARG A 68 2.32 -9.38 1.01
CA ARG A 68 3.56 -9.86 1.65
C ARG A 68 4.38 -10.82 0.79
N SER A 69 3.74 -11.59 -0.09
CA SER A 69 4.43 -12.53 -0.98
C SER A 69 4.53 -12.00 -2.40
N ARG A 70 3.53 -11.24 -2.86
CA ARG A 70 3.43 -10.77 -4.24
C ARG A 70 2.90 -9.34 -4.24
N PRO A 71 3.65 -8.35 -4.74
CA PRO A 71 3.16 -6.98 -4.83
C PRO A 71 1.86 -6.91 -5.64
N VAL A 72 0.97 -6.02 -5.21
CA VAL A 72 -0.39 -5.89 -5.76
C VAL A 72 -0.59 -4.47 -6.25
N LEU A 73 -1.03 -4.32 -7.50
CA LEU A 73 -1.38 -3.04 -8.09
C LEU A 73 -2.84 -2.71 -7.79
N LEU A 74 -3.06 -1.60 -7.08
CA LEU A 74 -4.35 -1.00 -6.86
C LEU A 74 -4.74 -0.16 -8.07
N THR A 75 -5.94 -0.42 -8.59
CA THR A 75 -6.56 0.37 -9.66
C THR A 75 -7.68 1.25 -9.12
N TRP A 76 -7.72 2.50 -9.59
CA TRP A 76 -8.74 3.48 -9.22
C TRP A 76 -9.18 4.26 -10.47
N HIS A 77 -10.50 4.44 -10.65
CA HIS A 77 -11.09 5.07 -11.86
C HIS A 77 -10.54 4.53 -13.20
N GLY A 78 -10.19 3.23 -13.27
CA GLY A 78 -9.66 2.61 -14.48
C GLY A 78 -8.17 2.82 -14.73
N GLY A 79 -7.47 3.58 -13.87
CA GLY A 79 -6.03 3.81 -13.91
C GLY A 79 -5.25 3.04 -12.84
N GLU A 80 -3.93 2.99 -13.02
CA GLU A 80 -2.97 2.49 -12.05
C GLU A 80 -2.79 3.53 -10.95
N ALA A 81 -3.21 3.23 -9.72
CA ALA A 81 -3.27 4.21 -8.66
C ALA A 81 -2.11 4.05 -7.67
N ALA A 82 -1.90 2.84 -7.16
CA ALA A 82 -0.84 2.60 -6.18
C ALA A 82 -0.46 1.14 -6.14
N VAL A 83 0.75 0.82 -5.70
CA VAL A 83 1.21 -0.56 -5.49
C VAL A 83 1.34 -0.83 -4.01
N VAL A 84 0.70 -1.91 -3.56
CA VAL A 84 0.91 -2.50 -2.24
C VAL A 84 2.06 -3.49 -2.33
N ALA A 85 3.23 -3.08 -1.85
CA ALA A 85 4.44 -3.87 -1.84
C ALA A 85 4.71 -4.47 -0.44
N PRO A 86 5.38 -5.63 -0.36
CA PRO A 86 5.82 -6.17 0.92
C PRO A 86 6.84 -5.25 1.59
N VAL A 87 6.84 -5.24 2.92
CA VAL A 87 7.92 -4.61 3.68
C VAL A 87 9.19 -5.45 3.51
N PRO A 88 10.31 -4.87 3.03
CA PRO A 88 11.55 -5.62 2.89
C PRO A 88 12.01 -6.12 4.26
N LYS A 89 12.59 -7.33 4.28
CA LYS A 89 13.11 -7.94 5.51
C LYS A 89 14.21 -7.03 6.06
N GLY A 90 14.06 -6.57 7.30
CA GLY A 90 15.00 -5.65 7.95
C GLY A 90 14.56 -4.17 7.96
N PHE A 91 13.43 -3.82 7.33
CA PHE A 91 12.89 -2.45 7.43
C PHE A 91 12.54 -2.13 8.89
N ARG A 92 13.19 -1.10 9.45
CA ARG A 92 12.88 -0.54 10.76
C ARG A 92 12.20 0.81 10.56
N LEU A 93 11.07 0.98 11.23
CA LEU A 93 10.36 2.25 11.31
C LEU A 93 11.26 3.25 12.05
N GLY A 94 11.74 4.29 11.36
CA GLY A 94 12.64 5.29 11.95
C GLY A 94 14.12 4.97 11.79
N ALA A 95 14.62 4.95 10.56
CA ALA A 95 15.99 5.38 10.29
C ALA A 95 15.93 6.86 9.89
N GLU A 96 15.52 7.69 10.85
CA GLU A 96 15.83 9.12 10.81
C GLU A 96 17.07 9.25 11.71
N GLU A 97 18.18 9.69 11.12
CA GLU A 97 19.45 9.95 11.82
C GLU A 97 19.31 11.08 12.87
#